data_AF-A0A968PHH9-F1
#
_entry.id   AF-A0A968PHH9-F1
#
_cell.length_a   1.000
_cell.length_b   1.000
_cell.length_c   1.000
_cell.angle_alpha   90.00
_cell.angle_beta   90.00
_cell.angle_gamma   90.00
#
_symmetry.space_group_name_H-M   'P 1'
#
loop_
_entity.id
_entity.type
_entity.pdbx_description
1 polymer ?
#
loop_
_entity_poly.entity_id
_entity_poly.type
_entity_poly.pdbx_seq_one_letter_code
_entity_poly.pdbx_strand_id
1 'polypeptide(L)'
;MGVSAAKSLAWALDKPIIGVDHVQAHLYAGKLKQSGLPVRSASKGDEGSILDQSLVPLTSQFALGLVVSGGHTSMYEVKSPTQLHLLGRTIDDAVGEAYDKAAVILGVPYPGGPNLDRLAQQALNAPSHPDPKPVTLPRSLLGPGNLDFSFSGLKTALLYAVRGIPQGRGSQSTFTRNITDLTEAQRIALAAAFQEAAIDTLITKLNAGWHTSRTRTDPHRRSCLAEV
;
A
#
# COMPACT_ATOMS: atom_id res chain seq x y z
N MET A 1 23.01 -0.58 -15.40
CA MET A 1 22.99 0.89 -15.51
C MET A 1 23.27 1.61 -14.18
N GLY A 2 22.65 1.30 -13.03
CA GLY A 2 22.99 1.97 -11.75
C GLY A 2 24.21 1.40 -11.01
N VAL A 3 24.27 0.08 -10.81
CA VAL A 3 25.36 -0.59 -10.05
C VAL A 3 26.73 -0.39 -10.69
N SER A 4 26.82 -0.44 -12.02
CA SER A 4 28.08 -0.22 -12.75
C SER A 4 28.61 1.21 -12.52
N ALA A 5 27.74 2.22 -12.60
CA ALA A 5 28.11 3.61 -12.34
C ALA A 5 28.60 3.80 -10.89
N ALA A 6 27.90 3.21 -9.91
CA ALA A 6 28.28 3.26 -8.50
C ALA A 6 29.66 2.62 -8.25
N LYS A 7 29.92 1.45 -8.87
CA LYS A 7 31.23 0.77 -8.78
C LYS A 7 32.35 1.59 -9.40
N SER A 8 32.13 2.14 -10.59
CA SER A 8 33.13 2.99 -11.26
C SER A 8 33.47 4.23 -10.43
N LEU A 9 32.46 4.86 -9.81
CA LEU A 9 32.66 6.03 -8.96
C LEU A 9 33.41 5.68 -7.67
N ALA A 10 33.02 4.60 -7.00
CA ALA A 10 33.69 4.12 -5.79
C ALA A 10 35.17 3.80 -6.04
N TRP A 11 35.46 3.14 -7.17
CA TRP A 11 36.82 2.84 -7.60
C TRP A 11 37.63 4.10 -7.90
N ALA A 12 37.06 5.05 -8.66
CA ALA A 12 37.76 6.29 -9.03
C ALA A 12 38.05 7.21 -7.84
N LEU A 13 37.22 7.18 -6.81
CA LEU A 13 37.34 8.04 -5.62
C LEU A 13 38.06 7.38 -4.44
N ASP A 14 38.46 6.11 -4.57
CA ASP A 14 38.98 5.27 -3.48
C ASP A 14 38.05 5.31 -2.25
N LYS A 15 36.76 5.06 -2.48
CA LYS A 15 35.72 5.03 -1.44
C LYS A 15 35.03 3.67 -1.38
N PRO A 16 34.59 3.23 -0.19
CA PRO A 16 33.80 2.01 -0.07
C PRO A 16 32.46 2.15 -0.79
N ILE A 17 31.97 1.02 -1.31
CA ILE A 17 30.62 0.91 -1.87
C ILE A 17 29.74 0.12 -0.90
N ILE A 18 28.53 0.65 -0.62
CA ILE A 18 27.55 0.01 0.24
C ILE A 18 26.29 -0.26 -0.60
N GLY A 19 25.89 -1.52 -0.68
CA GLY A 19 24.62 -1.91 -1.29
C GLY A 19 23.46 -1.59 -0.34
N VAL A 20 22.39 -1.00 -0.87
CA VAL A 20 21.19 -0.66 -0.10
C VAL A 20 20.00 -1.38 -0.72
N ASP A 21 19.19 -2.03 0.12
CA ASP A 21 17.93 -2.63 -0.30
C ASP A 21 16.90 -1.52 -0.62
N HIS A 22 16.38 -1.53 -1.84
CA HIS A 22 15.46 -0.51 -2.34
C HIS A 22 14.17 -0.40 -1.50
N VAL A 23 13.62 -1.53 -1.04
CA VAL A 23 12.37 -1.57 -0.27
C VAL A 23 12.61 -1.06 1.14
N GLN A 24 13.69 -1.50 1.77
CA GLN A 24 14.08 -1.05 3.10
C GLN A 24 14.44 0.44 3.13
N ALA A 25 15.05 0.96 2.04
CA ALA A 25 15.36 2.38 1.93
C ALA A 25 14.11 3.28 2.05
N HIS A 26 12.95 2.84 1.56
CA HIS A 26 11.68 3.58 1.69
C HIS A 26 11.27 3.80 3.15
N LEU A 27 11.61 2.88 4.06
CA LEU A 27 11.32 3.03 5.50
C LEU A 27 12.06 4.21 6.13
N TYR A 28 13.21 4.60 5.58
CA TYR A 28 14.05 5.68 6.10
C TYR A 28 13.90 6.99 5.35
N ALA A 29 13.35 6.99 4.14
CA ALA A 29 13.24 8.17 3.29
C ALA A 29 12.54 9.35 4.01
N GLY A 30 11.45 9.09 4.74
CA GLY A 30 10.74 10.11 5.52
C GLY A 30 11.53 10.67 6.70
N LYS A 31 12.43 9.87 7.30
CA LYS A 31 13.26 10.28 8.44
C LYS A 31 14.44 11.17 8.03
N LEU A 32 14.96 11.01 6.81
CA LEU A 32 16.08 11.80 6.31
C LEU A 32 15.74 13.29 6.14
N LYS A 33 14.46 13.63 5.90
CA LYS A 33 14.01 15.02 5.79
C LYS A 33 14.00 15.74 7.15
N GLN A 34 14.00 15.00 8.26
CA GLN A 34 13.85 15.51 9.62
C GLN A 34 15.17 15.55 10.41
N SER A 35 16.24 14.89 9.93
CA SER A 35 17.46 14.67 10.72
C SER A 35 18.46 15.84 10.74
N GLY A 36 18.13 17.01 10.19
CA GLY A 36 19.00 18.19 10.22
C GLY A 36 20.36 18.01 9.51
N LEU A 37 20.57 16.88 8.82
CA LEU A 37 21.73 16.69 7.97
C LEU A 37 21.60 17.67 6.80
N PRO A 38 22.68 18.39 6.41
CA PRO A 38 22.64 19.30 5.29
C PRO A 38 22.44 18.50 4.00
N VAL A 39 21.18 18.26 3.64
CA VAL A 39 20.80 17.83 2.30
C VAL A 39 21.03 19.03 1.40
N ARG A 40 22.13 19.02 0.65
CA ARG A 40 22.33 19.94 -0.48
C ARG A 40 21.29 19.59 -1.57
N SER A 41 20.06 20.03 -1.38
CA SER A 41 19.03 19.97 -2.40
C SER A 41 19.28 21.10 -3.41
N ALA A 42 19.57 20.74 -4.65
CA ALA A 42 19.49 21.64 -5.78
C ALA A 42 18.04 21.73 -6.26
N SER A 43 17.17 22.40 -5.51
CA SER A 43 15.86 22.82 -6.02
C SER A 43 15.33 24.02 -5.26
N LYS A 44 15.09 25.11 -6.00
CA LYS A 44 14.42 26.34 -5.58
C LYS A 44 12.98 26.05 -5.15
N GLY A 45 12.59 26.67 -4.04
CA GLY A 45 11.20 27.02 -3.72
C GLY A 45 10.38 25.90 -3.11
N ASP A 46 10.28 25.90 -1.77
CA ASP A 46 9.01 25.69 -1.08
C ASP A 46 9.17 26.07 0.39
N GLU A 47 8.63 27.23 0.74
CA GLU A 47 8.42 27.66 2.12
C GLU A 47 7.07 27.11 2.60
N GLY A 48 7.05 26.49 3.77
CA GLY A 48 5.81 26.35 4.56
C GLY A 48 5.40 24.93 4.90
N SER A 49 5.84 24.45 6.06
CA SER A 49 4.98 23.79 7.05
C SER A 49 5.83 23.45 8.28
N ILE A 50 5.67 24.25 9.34
CA ILE A 50 6.24 24.02 10.66
C ILE A 50 5.39 22.92 11.31
N LEU A 51 5.75 21.66 11.06
CA LEU A 51 5.30 20.55 11.90
C LEU A 51 6.43 20.23 12.87
N ASP A 52 6.09 20.33 14.16
CA ASP A 52 6.82 19.93 15.35
C ASP A 52 8.01 18.99 15.10
N GLN A 53 9.22 19.57 15.11
CA GLN A 53 10.51 18.88 14.96
C GLN A 53 10.93 18.19 16.26
N SER A 54 10.01 17.45 16.88
CA SER A 54 10.33 16.55 17.97
C SER A 54 11.19 15.40 17.43
N LEU A 55 12.50 15.60 17.50
CA LEU A 55 13.53 14.63 17.15
C LEU A 55 13.34 13.38 18.02
N VAL A 56 12.61 12.38 17.53
CA VAL A 56 12.70 11.04 18.08
C VAL A 56 14.13 10.58 17.81
N PRO A 57 15.00 10.45 18.83
CA PRO A 57 16.37 10.09 18.58
C PRO A 57 16.41 8.71 17.92
N LEU A 58 17.32 8.53 16.95
CA LEU A 58 17.55 7.27 16.22
C LEU A 58 17.87 6.07 17.14
N THR A 59 17.92 6.27 18.46
CA THR A 59 18.23 5.28 19.49
C THR A 59 17.00 4.55 20.03
N SER A 60 15.77 5.03 19.81
CA SER A 60 14.54 4.28 20.15
C SER A 60 13.75 3.97 18.88
N GLN A 61 13.98 2.79 18.30
CA GLN A 61 13.44 2.45 16.98
C GLN A 61 12.76 1.08 16.94
N PHE A 62 11.89 0.80 17.91
CA PHE A 62 10.80 -0.11 17.60
C PHE A 62 9.74 0.64 16.79
N ALA A 63 9.55 0.26 15.53
CA ALA A 63 8.48 0.78 14.68
C ALA A 63 7.92 -0.32 13.78
N LEU A 64 6.66 -0.18 13.40
CA LEU A 64 6.05 -0.98 12.35
C LEU A 64 6.08 -0.16 11.06
N GLY A 65 6.80 -0.64 10.06
CA GLY A 65 6.98 0.03 8.77
C GLY A 65 6.15 -0.63 7.69
N LEU A 66 5.25 0.13 7.06
CA LEU A 66 4.50 -0.33 5.89
C LEU A 66 5.00 0.41 4.65
N VAL A 67 5.50 -0.33 3.66
CA VAL A 67 5.93 0.21 2.37
C VAL A 67 4.85 -0.08 1.34
N VAL A 68 4.22 0.97 0.83
CA VAL A 68 3.21 0.93 -0.22
C VAL A 68 3.70 1.74 -1.42
N SER A 69 3.82 1.08 -2.58
CA SER A 69 4.16 1.71 -3.85
C SER A 69 3.45 0.99 -5.01
N GLY A 70 3.72 1.41 -6.25
CA GLY A 70 3.24 0.72 -7.45
C GLY A 70 3.65 -0.76 -7.51
N GLY A 71 4.87 -1.10 -7.02
CA GLY A 71 5.41 -2.46 -7.11
C GLY A 71 5.67 -3.16 -5.78
N HIS A 72 5.37 -2.51 -4.64
CA HIS A 72 5.62 -3.08 -3.32
C HIS A 72 4.44 -2.87 -2.39
N THR A 73 4.13 -3.91 -1.62
CA THR A 73 3.26 -3.86 -0.44
C THR A 73 3.87 -4.79 0.58
N SER A 74 4.64 -4.23 1.50
CA SER A 74 5.46 -5.01 2.44
C SER A 74 5.43 -4.36 3.82
N MET A 75 5.32 -5.18 4.86
CA MET A 75 5.29 -4.75 6.25
C MET A 75 6.50 -5.30 7.01
N TYR A 76 7.17 -4.44 7.77
CA TYR A 76 8.40 -4.72 8.49
C TYR A 76 8.29 -4.34 9.96
N GLU A 77 8.79 -5.20 10.83
CA GLU A 77 9.18 -4.84 12.19
C GLU A 77 10.58 -4.20 12.12
N VAL A 78 10.66 -2.92 12.43
CA VAL A 78 11.91 -2.17 12.56
C VAL A 78 12.35 -2.27 14.02
N LYS A 79 13.52 -2.85 14.27
CA LYS A 79 14.12 -2.88 15.62
C LYS A 79 15.27 -1.90 15.77
N SER A 80 16.00 -1.64 14.68
CA SER A 80 17.10 -0.69 14.60
C SER A 80 17.27 -0.21 13.14
N PRO A 81 18.14 0.78 12.86
CA PRO A 81 18.48 1.19 11.49
C PRO A 81 18.97 0.08 10.56
N THR A 82 19.45 -1.02 11.11
CA THR A 82 20.03 -2.14 10.34
C THR A 82 19.32 -3.46 10.57
N GLN A 83 18.43 -3.53 11.56
CA GLN A 83 17.66 -4.73 11.90
C GLN A 83 16.20 -4.53 11.54
N LEU A 84 15.85 -5.03 10.35
CA LEU A 84 14.52 -5.01 9.76
C LEU A 84 14.04 -6.45 9.57
N HIS A 85 12.89 -6.79 10.13
CA HIS A 85 12.29 -8.11 9.95
C HIS A 85 11.02 -7.98 9.10
N LEU A 86 10.99 -8.65 7.95
CA LEU A 86 9.78 -8.74 7.14
C LEU A 86 8.72 -9.54 7.91
N LEU A 87 7.56 -8.94 8.11
CA LEU A 87 6.40 -9.58 8.74
C LEU A 87 5.44 -10.17 7.71
N GLY A 88 5.26 -9.48 6.58
CA GLY A 88 4.40 -9.93 5.49
C GLY A 88 4.58 -9.08 4.25
N ARG A 89 4.25 -9.64 3.09
CA ARG A 89 4.28 -8.94 1.80
C ARG A 89 3.10 -9.36 0.94
N THR A 90 2.87 -8.63 -0.16
CA THR A 90 1.92 -9.12 -1.15
C THR A 90 2.41 -10.44 -1.76
N ILE A 91 1.50 -11.40 -1.91
CA ILE A 91 1.73 -12.66 -2.63
C ILE A 91 1.30 -12.57 -4.10
N ASP A 92 0.65 -11.47 -4.49
CA ASP A 92 0.22 -11.18 -5.85
C ASP A 92 0.65 -9.77 -6.29
N ASP A 93 -0.29 -8.89 -6.63
CA ASP A 93 0.01 -7.52 -7.03
C ASP A 93 0.24 -6.66 -5.79
N ALA A 94 1.09 -5.64 -5.91
CA ALA A 94 1.10 -4.56 -4.93
C ALA A 94 -0.23 -3.79 -4.97
N VAL A 95 -0.60 -3.15 -3.87
CA VAL A 95 -1.83 -2.35 -3.82
C VAL A 95 -1.82 -1.21 -4.84
N GLY A 96 -0.66 -0.59 -5.12
CA GLY A 96 -0.53 0.42 -6.16
C GLY A 96 -0.85 -0.12 -7.56
N GLU A 97 -0.30 -1.29 -7.93
CA GLU A 97 -0.65 -1.98 -9.18
C GLU A 97 -2.12 -2.41 -9.20
N ALA A 98 -2.68 -2.82 -8.06
CA ALA A 98 -4.10 -3.16 -7.96
C ALA A 98 -4.99 -1.94 -8.23
N TYR A 99 -4.61 -0.76 -7.74
CA TYR A 99 -5.25 0.52 -8.05
C TYR A 99 -5.18 0.86 -9.54
N ASP A 100 -4.02 0.69 -10.17
CA ASP A 100 -3.88 0.92 -11.63
C ASP A 100 -4.76 -0.04 -12.44
N LYS A 101 -4.81 -1.33 -12.07
CA LYS A 101 -5.69 -2.30 -12.74
C LYS A 101 -7.17 -2.02 -12.49
N ALA A 102 -7.54 -1.57 -11.28
CA ALA A 102 -8.90 -1.14 -10.98
C ALA A 102 -9.32 0.10 -11.78
N ALA A 103 -8.41 1.05 -11.99
CA ALA A 103 -8.62 2.20 -12.86
C ALA A 103 -8.93 1.76 -14.29
N VAL A 104 -8.18 0.79 -14.83
CA VAL A 104 -8.44 0.20 -16.15
C VAL A 104 -9.80 -0.49 -16.20
N ILE A 105 -10.19 -1.24 -15.15
CA ILE A 105 -11.50 -1.90 -15.06
C ILE A 105 -12.67 -0.91 -15.07
N LEU A 106 -12.47 0.30 -14.52
CA LEU A 106 -13.49 1.37 -14.43
C LEU A 106 -13.40 2.41 -15.57
N GLY A 107 -12.42 2.30 -16.46
CA GLY A 107 -12.27 3.18 -17.61
C GLY A 107 -11.68 4.54 -17.23
N VAL A 108 -10.96 4.58 -16.10
CA VAL A 108 -10.27 5.76 -15.60
C VAL A 108 -8.91 5.87 -16.32
N PRO A 109 -8.52 7.06 -16.84
CA PRO A 109 -7.29 7.22 -17.58
C PRO A 109 -6.05 7.11 -16.69
N TYR A 110 -4.88 6.91 -17.31
CA TYR A 110 -3.58 6.96 -16.64
C TYR A 110 -3.24 8.40 -16.16
N PRO A 111 -2.56 8.60 -15.00
CA PRO A 111 -2.10 7.60 -14.03
C PRO A 111 -3.28 7.01 -13.23
N GLY A 112 -3.39 5.68 -13.24
CA GLY A 112 -4.59 4.98 -12.80
C GLY A 112 -4.87 5.17 -11.32
N GLY A 113 -3.91 4.88 -10.46
CA GLY A 113 -4.08 4.95 -9.01
C GLY A 113 -4.51 6.33 -8.49
N PRO A 114 -3.78 7.42 -8.78
CA PRO A 114 -4.18 8.77 -8.36
C PRO A 114 -5.55 9.19 -8.91
N ASN A 115 -5.88 8.80 -10.14
CA ASN A 115 -7.17 9.16 -10.75
C ASN A 115 -8.32 8.36 -10.13
N LEU A 116 -8.12 7.07 -9.83
CA LEU A 116 -9.08 6.24 -9.12
C LEU A 116 -9.34 6.74 -7.70
N ASP A 117 -8.29 7.16 -6.99
CA ASP A 117 -8.40 7.71 -5.64
C ASP A 117 -9.21 9.01 -5.62
N ARG A 118 -8.96 9.92 -6.58
CA ARG A 118 -9.77 11.14 -6.75
C ARG A 118 -11.22 10.84 -7.10
N LEU A 119 -11.47 9.82 -7.91
CA LEU A 119 -12.83 9.39 -8.23
C LEU A 119 -13.55 8.85 -6.99
N ALA A 120 -12.86 8.07 -6.16
CA ALA A 120 -13.40 7.57 -4.89
C ALA A 120 -13.75 8.72 -3.92
N GLN A 121 -12.91 9.75 -3.83
CA GLN A 121 -13.17 10.93 -2.98
C GLN A 121 -14.46 11.68 -3.35
N GLN A 122 -14.90 11.62 -4.61
CA GLN A 122 -16.16 12.24 -5.01
C GLN A 122 -17.38 11.60 -4.31
N ALA A 123 -17.28 10.35 -3.87
CA ALA A 123 -18.35 9.68 -3.11
C ALA A 123 -18.62 10.37 -1.77
N LEU A 124 -17.64 11.05 -1.17
CA LEU A 124 -17.80 11.79 0.08
C LEU A 124 -18.67 13.04 -0.07
N ASN A 125 -18.73 13.60 -1.28
CA ASN A 125 -19.44 14.84 -1.59
C ASN A 125 -20.75 14.61 -2.36
N ALA A 126 -21.02 13.37 -2.76
CA ALA A 126 -22.25 13.05 -3.47
C ALA A 126 -23.44 13.16 -2.50
N PRO A 127 -24.50 13.93 -2.83
CA PRO A 127 -25.74 13.87 -2.06
C PRO A 127 -26.19 12.40 -2.04
N SER A 128 -26.60 11.90 -0.87
CA SER A 128 -27.08 10.53 -0.66
C SER A 128 -28.09 10.17 -1.76
N HIS A 129 -27.60 9.56 -2.84
CA HIS A 129 -28.44 9.25 -3.98
C HIS A 129 -29.35 8.10 -3.55
N PRO A 130 -30.66 8.07 -3.89
CA PRO A 130 -31.61 7.13 -3.29
C PRO A 130 -31.31 5.64 -3.55
N ASP A 131 -30.40 5.33 -4.48
CA ASP A 131 -29.81 4.01 -4.68
C ASP A 131 -28.56 4.18 -5.58
N PRO A 132 -27.48 3.40 -5.37
CA PRO A 132 -27.56 1.94 -5.43
C PRO A 132 -27.06 1.26 -4.15
N LYS A 133 -27.72 0.17 -3.77
CA LYS A 133 -27.28 -0.86 -2.81
C LYS A 133 -25.75 -0.85 -2.62
N PRO A 134 -25.25 -0.71 -1.38
CA PRO A 134 -23.81 -0.59 -1.12
C PRO A 134 -23.05 -1.71 -1.82
N VAL A 135 -22.11 -1.35 -2.70
CA VAL A 135 -21.27 -2.36 -3.35
C VAL A 135 -20.22 -2.79 -2.34
N THR A 136 -20.44 -3.94 -1.69
CA THR A 136 -19.47 -4.52 -0.77
C THR A 136 -18.47 -5.37 -1.54
N LEU A 137 -17.20 -4.96 -1.57
CA LEU A 137 -16.10 -5.74 -2.14
C LEU A 137 -15.38 -6.55 -1.04
N PRO A 138 -14.82 -7.73 -1.37
CA PRO A 138 -14.19 -8.60 -0.37
C PRO A 138 -12.85 -8.04 0.13
N ARG A 139 -12.54 -8.29 1.41
CA ARG A 139 -11.21 -8.06 2.00
C ARG A 139 -10.47 -9.39 2.06
N SER A 140 -9.28 -9.48 1.46
CA SER A 140 -8.49 -10.71 1.44
C SER A 140 -7.60 -10.80 2.68
N LEU A 141 -7.99 -11.64 3.64
CA LEU A 141 -7.23 -11.80 4.89
C LEU A 141 -6.29 -13.01 4.90
N LEU A 142 -6.34 -13.89 3.90
CA LEU A 142 -5.45 -15.07 3.76
C LEU A 142 -5.41 -16.03 4.97
N GLY A 143 -6.46 -15.98 5.80
CA GLY A 143 -6.62 -16.81 7.01
C GLY A 143 -6.09 -16.16 8.30
N PRO A 144 -6.43 -16.74 9.46
CA PRO A 144 -6.02 -16.21 10.76
C PRO A 144 -4.50 -16.17 10.93
N GLY A 145 -3.97 -15.08 11.48
CA GLY A 145 -2.54 -14.92 11.80
C GLY A 145 -1.61 -14.70 10.59
N ASN A 146 -2.12 -14.81 9.36
CA ASN A 146 -1.34 -14.49 8.17
C ASN A 146 -1.18 -12.97 8.04
N LEU A 147 0.04 -12.47 7.83
CA LEU A 147 0.33 -11.05 7.66
C LEU A 147 0.62 -10.64 6.20
N ASP A 148 0.58 -11.60 5.28
CA ASP A 148 0.69 -11.33 3.85
C ASP A 148 -0.56 -10.63 3.30
N PHE A 149 -0.37 -9.93 2.18
CA PHE A 149 -1.41 -9.19 1.47
C PHE A 149 -1.78 -9.89 0.16
N SER A 150 -3.02 -9.71 -0.29
CA SER A 150 -3.46 -10.15 -1.61
C SER A 150 -4.58 -9.26 -2.13
N PHE A 151 -4.46 -8.78 -3.36
CA PHE A 151 -5.45 -7.90 -3.99
C PHE A 151 -6.07 -8.51 -5.25
N SER A 152 -5.69 -9.74 -5.63
CA SER A 152 -6.27 -10.42 -6.80
C SER A 152 -7.75 -10.71 -6.67
N GLY A 153 -8.20 -11.19 -5.52
CA GLY A 153 -9.63 -11.40 -5.27
C GLY A 153 -10.43 -10.10 -5.38
N LEU A 154 -9.87 -8.99 -4.87
CA LEU A 154 -10.51 -7.68 -4.90
C LEU A 154 -10.69 -7.15 -6.33
N LYS A 155 -9.65 -7.23 -7.18
CA LYS A 155 -9.76 -6.86 -8.61
C LYS A 155 -10.78 -7.71 -9.36
N THR A 156 -10.78 -9.02 -9.11
CA THR A 156 -11.74 -9.94 -9.75
C THR A 156 -13.18 -9.61 -9.33
N ALA A 157 -13.40 -9.34 -8.04
CA ALA A 157 -14.71 -8.91 -7.55
C ALA A 157 -15.16 -7.58 -8.17
N LEU A 158 -14.25 -6.61 -8.32
CA LEU A 158 -14.53 -5.35 -9.02
C LEU A 158 -14.89 -5.60 -10.50
N LEU A 159 -14.12 -6.44 -11.20
CA LEU A 159 -14.40 -6.80 -12.59
C LEU A 159 -15.81 -7.41 -12.73
N TYR A 160 -16.21 -8.30 -11.82
CA TYR A 160 -17.54 -8.89 -11.85
C TYR A 160 -18.64 -7.88 -11.49
N ALA A 161 -18.38 -6.96 -10.57
CA ALA A 161 -19.31 -5.87 -10.26
C ALA A 161 -19.56 -4.98 -11.48
N VAL A 162 -18.53 -4.71 -12.29
CA VAL A 162 -18.62 -3.93 -13.53
C VAL A 162 -19.26 -4.72 -14.67
N ARG A 163 -18.70 -5.88 -15.01
CA ARG A 163 -19.00 -6.60 -16.26
C ARG A 163 -20.01 -7.75 -16.10
N GLY A 164 -20.35 -8.09 -14.87
CA GLY A 164 -21.12 -9.29 -14.55
C GLY A 164 -20.22 -10.53 -14.41
N ILE A 165 -20.80 -11.63 -13.92
CA ILE A 165 -20.10 -12.91 -13.85
C ILE A 165 -19.96 -13.45 -15.28
N PRO A 166 -18.75 -13.82 -15.73
CA PRO A 166 -18.56 -14.36 -17.06
C PRO A 166 -19.38 -15.64 -17.26
N GLN A 167 -20.09 -15.73 -18.38
CA GLN A 167 -20.78 -16.95 -18.79
C GLN A 167 -19.90 -17.76 -19.74
N GLY A 168 -19.94 -19.10 -19.62
CA GLY A 168 -19.08 -20.01 -20.39
C GLY A 168 -17.82 -20.45 -19.62
N ARG A 169 -16.96 -21.25 -20.27
CA ARG A 169 -15.70 -21.75 -19.69
C ARG A 169 -14.50 -21.37 -20.55
N GLY A 170 -13.40 -20.98 -19.90
CA GLY A 170 -12.11 -20.73 -20.56
C GLY A 170 -12.13 -19.51 -21.51
N SER A 171 -11.44 -19.64 -22.65
CA SER A 171 -11.30 -18.57 -23.64
C SER A 171 -12.61 -18.16 -24.33
N GLN A 172 -13.67 -18.95 -24.19
CA GLN A 172 -15.01 -18.63 -24.71
C GLN A 172 -15.90 -17.91 -23.68
N SER A 173 -15.33 -17.48 -22.55
CA SER A 173 -16.09 -16.71 -21.56
C SER A 173 -16.50 -15.34 -22.10
N THR A 174 -17.77 -15.01 -21.96
CA THR A 174 -18.33 -13.71 -22.37
C THR A 174 -18.87 -12.96 -21.16
N PHE A 175 -18.58 -11.67 -21.09
CA PHE A 175 -19.15 -10.79 -20.09
C PHE A 175 -20.51 -10.27 -20.53
N THR A 176 -21.43 -10.10 -19.58
CA THR A 176 -22.80 -9.65 -19.85
C THR A 176 -22.88 -8.15 -20.11
N ARG A 177 -21.94 -7.35 -19.57
CA ARG A 177 -21.94 -5.89 -19.64
C ARG A 177 -20.61 -5.34 -20.13
N ASN A 178 -20.69 -4.21 -20.83
CA ASN A 178 -19.54 -3.42 -21.21
C ASN A 178 -19.27 -2.32 -20.18
N ILE A 179 -18.03 -1.84 -20.17
CA ILE A 179 -17.60 -0.75 -19.28
C ILE A 179 -18.34 0.57 -19.55
N THR A 180 -18.78 0.77 -20.79
CA THR A 180 -19.55 1.93 -21.26
C THR A 180 -20.95 1.99 -20.66
N ASP A 181 -21.42 0.89 -20.08
CA ASP A 181 -22.77 0.77 -19.52
C ASP A 181 -22.85 1.33 -18.09
N LEU A 182 -21.70 1.70 -17.48
CA LEU A 182 -21.64 2.28 -16.15
C LEU A 182 -21.99 3.77 -16.17
N THR A 183 -22.95 4.16 -15.31
CA THR A 183 -23.18 5.57 -15.01
C THR A 183 -21.99 6.15 -14.23
N GLU A 184 -21.85 7.47 -14.25
CA GLU A 184 -20.83 8.16 -13.46
C GLU A 184 -20.98 7.87 -11.96
N ALA A 185 -22.20 7.90 -11.43
CA ALA A 185 -22.49 7.55 -10.05
C ALA A 185 -22.06 6.12 -9.69
N GLN A 186 -22.27 5.14 -10.59
CA GLN A 186 -21.81 3.77 -10.37
C GLN A 186 -20.28 3.66 -10.36
N ARG A 187 -19.58 4.40 -11.24
CA ARG A 187 -18.11 4.43 -11.24
C ARG A 187 -17.56 5.01 -9.95
N ILE A 188 -18.15 6.09 -9.44
CA ILE A 188 -17.78 6.71 -8.15
C ILE A 188 -17.99 5.71 -7.00
N ALA A 189 -19.16 5.07 -6.94
CA ALA A 189 -19.47 4.10 -5.89
C ALA A 189 -18.51 2.89 -5.90
N LEU A 190 -18.18 2.37 -7.08
CA LEU A 190 -17.25 1.25 -7.23
C LEU A 190 -15.81 1.63 -6.91
N ALA A 191 -15.38 2.84 -7.26
CA ALA A 191 -14.06 3.36 -6.89
C ALA A 191 -13.93 3.51 -5.37
N ALA A 192 -14.95 4.06 -4.71
CA ALA A 192 -15.00 4.19 -3.26
C ALA A 192 -14.98 2.82 -2.57
N ALA A 193 -15.81 1.88 -3.02
CA ALA A 193 -15.83 0.51 -2.48
C ALA A 193 -14.47 -0.21 -2.63
N PHE A 194 -13.76 0.03 -3.74
CA PHE A 194 -12.43 -0.54 -3.96
C PHE A 194 -11.38 0.06 -3.03
N GLN A 195 -11.37 1.41 -2.91
CA GLN A 195 -10.48 2.13 -1.99
C GLN A 195 -10.71 1.66 -0.54
N GLU A 196 -11.97 1.61 -0.11
CA GLU A 196 -12.35 1.16 1.24
C GLU A 196 -11.84 -0.26 1.51
N ALA A 197 -12.11 -1.22 0.61
CA ALA A 197 -11.67 -2.61 0.78
C ALA A 197 -10.13 -2.75 0.80
N ALA A 198 -9.43 -1.99 -0.04
CA ALA A 198 -7.97 -2.01 -0.08
C ALA A 198 -7.37 -1.43 1.21
N ILE A 199 -7.84 -0.26 1.65
CA ILE A 199 -7.37 0.42 2.87
C ILE A 199 -7.69 -0.43 4.11
N ASP A 200 -8.91 -0.96 4.21
CA ASP A 200 -9.31 -1.83 5.32
C ASP A 200 -8.40 -3.06 5.43
N THR A 201 -8.05 -3.66 4.29
CA THR A 201 -7.12 -4.79 4.26
C THR A 201 -5.74 -4.37 4.81
N LEU A 202 -5.22 -3.22 4.38
CA LEU A 202 -3.94 -2.69 4.87
C LEU A 202 -3.98 -2.42 6.38
N ILE A 203 -5.00 -1.72 6.87
CA ILE A 203 -5.16 -1.35 8.29
C ILE A 203 -5.36 -2.60 9.15
N THR A 204 -6.18 -3.56 8.72
CA THR A 204 -6.42 -4.80 9.45
C THR A 204 -5.12 -5.59 9.63
N LYS A 205 -4.33 -5.71 8.56
CA LYS A 205 -3.04 -6.40 8.58
C LYS A 205 -1.99 -5.64 9.40
N LEU A 206 -1.99 -4.31 9.32
CA LEU A 206 -1.11 -3.47 10.14
C LEU A 206 -1.41 -3.63 11.63
N ASN A 207 -2.69 -3.63 12.02
CA ASN A 207 -3.11 -3.87 13.39
C ASN A 207 -2.71 -5.28 13.86
N ALA A 208 -2.93 -6.31 13.03
CA ALA A 208 -2.49 -7.66 13.34
C ALA A 208 -0.96 -7.74 13.53
N GLY A 209 -0.19 -7.13 12.62
CA GLY A 209 1.26 -7.05 12.71
C GLY A 209 1.76 -6.31 13.95
N TRP A 210 1.07 -5.25 14.37
CA TRP A 210 1.36 -4.53 15.61
C TRP A 210 1.18 -5.41 16.84
N HIS A 211 0.07 -6.14 16.93
CA HIS A 211 -0.18 -7.05 18.05
C HIS A 211 0.84 -8.20 18.10
N THR A 212 1.16 -8.80 16.95
CA THR A 212 2.18 -9.87 16.85
C THR A 212 3.57 -9.37 17.24
N SER A 213 3.93 -8.13 16.89
CA SER A 213 5.25 -7.59 17.19
C SER A 213 5.42 -7.24 18.66
N ARG A 214 4.36 -6.73 19.32
CA ARG A 214 4.40 -6.41 20.77
C ARG A 214 4.56 -7.64 21.66
N THR A 215 3.89 -8.75 21.34
CA THR A 215 4.02 -10.00 22.10
C THR A 215 5.39 -10.65 21.94
N ARG A 216 6.15 -10.27 20.91
CA ARG A 216 7.52 -10.74 20.68
C ARG A 216 8.58 -9.92 21.43
N THR A 217 8.29 -8.66 21.74
CA THR A 217 9.19 -7.76 22.48
C THR A 217 9.03 -7.79 24.00
N ASP A 218 7.94 -8.35 24.53
CA ASP A 218 7.68 -8.48 25.98
C ASP A 218 7.45 -9.96 26.37
N PRO A 219 8.47 -10.66 26.92
CA PRO A 219 8.34 -12.06 27.34
C PRO A 219 7.36 -12.25 28.52
N HIS A 220 7.06 -11.21 29.31
CA HIS A 220 6.30 -11.34 30.55
C HIS A 220 4.77 -11.33 30.36
N ARG A 221 4.25 -10.97 29.16
CA ARG A 221 2.81 -10.95 28.88
C ARG A 221 2.25 -12.18 28.17
N ARG A 222 3.07 -13.22 27.93
CA ARG A 222 2.59 -14.46 27.29
C ARG A 222 1.54 -15.22 28.12
N SER A 223 1.42 -14.97 29.42
CA SER A 223 0.46 -15.69 30.27
C SER A 223 -0.95 -15.09 30.34
N CYS A 224 -1.21 -13.89 29.79
CA CYS A 224 -2.51 -13.23 29.91
C CYS A 224 -3.47 -13.46 28.72
N LEU A 225 -3.02 -14.07 27.62
CA LEU A 225 -3.85 -14.28 26.42
C LEU A 225 -4.20 -15.76 26.18
N ALA A 226 -3.91 -16.65 27.13
CA ALA A 226 -4.31 -18.05 27.09
C ALA A 226 -5.67 -18.32 27.79
N GLU A 227 -6.32 -17.30 28.34
CA GLU A 227 -7.62 -17.40 29.02
C GLU A 227 -8.54 -16.25 28.60
N VAL A 228 -8.99 -16.21 27.34
CA VAL A 228 -10.29 -15.62 26.93
C VAL A 228 -10.83 -16.41 25.74
#